data_AF-C0EMH6-F1
#
_entry.id   AF-C0EMH6-F1
#
_cell.length_a   1.000
_cell.length_b   1.000
_cell.length_c   1.000
_cell.angle_alpha   90.00
_cell.angle_beta   90.00
_cell.angle_gamma   90.00
#
_symmetry.space_group_name_H-M   'P 1'
#
loop_
_entity.id
_entity.type
_entity.pdbx_description
1 polymer ?
#
loop_
_entity_poly.entity_id
_entity_poly.type
_entity_poly.pdbx_seq_one_letter_code
_entity_poly.pdbx_strand_id
1 'polypeptide(L)'
;MAQAEQKRSLFGSRSKGKRFTFEGKNTETERLVRGEVVAKDEEEVRKKLQRRGIRPLRISKVKTARKRRITQEDITVFTRQLATMMKAGLPLMQAFEIVARGHSNPSMTEMLTQIRSDVEQGSALGKSFSKYPKYFDRFYCNLVSAGESGGVLESLLDKLAVYKEKTQAIKKKLKPH
;
A
#
# COMPACT_ATOMS: atom_id res chain seq x y z
N MET A 1 6.49 31.43 -20.48
CA MET A 1 7.16 30.19 -20.91
C MET A 1 8.21 29.82 -19.87
N ALA A 2 7.98 28.79 -19.05
CA ALA A 2 9.00 28.22 -18.18
C ALA A 2 8.90 26.70 -18.35
N GLN A 3 9.88 26.13 -19.05
CA GLN A 3 9.88 24.73 -19.45
C GLN A 3 10.07 23.85 -18.21
N ALA A 4 9.13 22.91 -18.05
CA ALA A 4 9.21 21.82 -17.10
C ALA A 4 10.35 20.87 -17.51
N GLU A 5 11.50 20.97 -16.85
CA GLU A 5 12.58 20.01 -17.02
C GLU A 5 12.16 18.64 -16.44
N GLN A 6 12.07 17.70 -17.37
CA GLN A 6 11.82 16.27 -17.22
C GLN A 6 12.42 15.67 -15.95
N LYS A 7 11.55 15.12 -15.09
CA LYS A 7 11.89 14.06 -14.11
C LYS A 7 12.26 12.75 -14.82
N ARG A 8 13.31 12.75 -15.64
CA ARG A 8 13.88 11.49 -16.15
C ARG A 8 14.68 10.86 -15.01
N SER A 9 14.23 9.70 -14.57
CA SER A 9 15.04 8.82 -13.70
C SER A 9 16.35 8.50 -14.42
N LEU A 10 17.42 9.23 -14.09
CA LEU A 10 18.74 9.07 -14.69
C LEU A 10 19.38 7.70 -14.38
N PHE A 11 18.82 6.95 -13.43
CA PHE A 11 19.37 5.69 -12.96
C PHE A 11 18.44 4.54 -13.33
N GLY A 12 18.96 3.59 -14.12
CA GLY A 12 18.24 2.40 -14.58
C GLY A 12 17.72 1.55 -13.42
N SER A 13 16.54 0.96 -13.63
CA SER A 13 15.65 0.44 -12.58
C SER A 13 16.06 -0.91 -11.94
N ARG A 14 17.26 -1.46 -12.18
CA ARG A 14 17.60 -2.83 -11.76
C ARG A 14 18.83 -2.96 -10.85
N SER A 15 18.80 -2.31 -9.69
CA SER A 15 19.80 -2.55 -8.63
C SER A 15 19.11 -2.82 -7.29
N LYS A 16 19.46 -3.93 -6.63
CA LYS A 16 19.10 -4.17 -5.22
C LYS A 16 19.92 -3.19 -4.35
N GLY A 17 19.29 -2.15 -3.80
CA GLY A 17 19.95 -1.14 -2.97
C GLY A 17 18.97 -0.19 -2.28
N LYS A 18 19.48 0.70 -1.41
CA LYS A 18 18.72 1.79 -0.80
C LYS A 18 18.57 2.94 -1.82
N ARG A 19 17.44 3.63 -1.79
CA ARG A 19 17.25 4.85 -2.59
C ARG A 19 17.89 6.04 -1.88
N PHE A 20 18.60 6.85 -2.65
CA PHE A 20 19.17 8.13 -2.23
C PHE A 20 18.69 9.21 -3.18
N THR A 21 18.35 10.37 -2.63
CA THR A 21 18.20 11.61 -3.38
C THR A 21 19.53 12.34 -3.38
N PHE A 22 19.88 12.97 -4.48
CA PHE A 22 21.08 13.79 -4.57
C PHE A 22 20.79 15.12 -5.25
N GLU A 23 21.60 16.10 -4.89
CA GLU A 23 21.80 17.35 -5.59
C GLU A 23 23.30 17.49 -5.88
N GLY A 24 23.67 17.83 -7.10
CA GLY A 24 25.06 18.00 -7.50
C GLY A 24 25.22 18.98 -8.65
N LYS A 25 26.45 19.44 -8.90
CA LYS A 25 26.79 20.29 -10.05
C LYS A 25 27.41 19.41 -11.14
N ASN A 26 26.90 19.47 -12.37
CA ASN A 26 27.53 18.83 -13.52
C ASN A 26 28.85 19.57 -13.84
N THR A 27 29.94 18.84 -14.01
CA THR A 27 31.29 19.38 -14.20
C THR A 27 31.55 19.93 -15.59
N GLU A 28 30.76 19.54 -16.59
CA GLU A 28 30.89 20.01 -17.98
C GLU A 28 30.01 21.23 -18.24
N THR A 29 28.76 21.20 -17.77
CA THR A 29 27.76 22.25 -18.07
C THR A 29 27.59 23.26 -16.95
N GLU A 30 28.26 23.06 -15.82
CA GLU A 30 28.08 23.81 -14.58
C GLU A 30 26.64 23.83 -14.01
N ARG A 31 25.72 23.05 -14.57
CA ARG A 31 24.31 23.05 -14.15
C ARG A 31 24.08 22.23 -12.89
N LEU A 32 23.14 22.69 -12.06
CA LEU A 32 22.65 21.91 -10.94
C LEU A 32 21.76 20.77 -11.44
N VAL A 33 22.05 19.55 -11.00
CA VAL A 33 21.32 18.33 -11.32
C VAL A 33 20.80 17.73 -10.02
N ARG A 34 19.52 17.40 -10.01
CA ARG A 34 18.85 16.71 -8.92
C ARG A 34 18.31 15.39 -9.42
N GLY A 35 18.35 14.36 -8.59
CA GLY A 35 17.81 13.07 -8.96
C GLY A 35 17.78 12.06 -7.84
N GLU A 36 17.31 10.87 -8.19
CA GLU A 36 17.35 9.69 -7.32
C GLU A 36 18.31 8.67 -7.90
N VAL A 37 19.03 7.99 -7.00
CA VAL A 37 19.97 6.92 -7.33
C VAL A 37 19.82 5.79 -6.33
N VAL A 38 19.90 4.56 -6.84
CA VAL A 38 19.91 3.35 -6.00
C VAL A 38 21.35 2.91 -5.75
N ALA A 39 21.72 2.73 -4.50
CA ALA A 39 23.06 2.35 -4.06
C ALA A 39 23.01 1.61 -2.71
N LYS A 40 24.07 0.89 -2.35
CA LYS A 40 24.19 0.18 -1.06
C LYS A 40 24.43 1.16 0.11
N ASP A 41 25.20 2.21 -0.15
CA ASP A 41 25.66 3.24 0.79
C ASP A 41 25.93 4.57 0.08
N GLU A 42 26.27 5.61 0.86
CA GLU A 42 26.54 6.95 0.34
C GLU A 42 27.83 7.03 -0.49
N GLU A 43 28.84 6.20 -0.22
CA GLU A 43 30.06 6.18 -1.02
C GLU A 43 29.79 5.69 -2.44
N GLU A 44 28.98 4.65 -2.58
CA GLU A 44 28.57 4.14 -3.89
C GLU A 44 27.75 5.20 -4.64
N VAL A 45 26.94 6.01 -3.95
CA VAL A 45 26.28 7.18 -4.55
C VAL A 45 27.30 8.17 -5.10
N ARG A 46 28.29 8.58 -4.28
CA ARG A 46 29.33 9.53 -4.71
C ARG A 46 30.11 9.00 -5.92
N LYS A 47 30.52 7.73 -5.90
CA LYS A 47 31.22 7.08 -7.02
C LYS A 47 30.35 7.05 -8.29
N LYS A 48 29.05 6.76 -8.17
CA LYS A 48 28.11 6.77 -9.30
C LYS A 48 27.89 8.17 -9.88
N LEU A 49 27.88 9.21 -9.05
CA LEU A 49 27.73 10.60 -9.48
C LEU A 49 29.02 11.12 -10.12
N GLN A 50 30.18 10.85 -9.51
CA GLN A 50 31.49 11.25 -10.05
C GLN A 50 31.78 10.61 -11.42
N ARG A 51 31.47 9.30 -11.59
CA ARG A 51 31.59 8.61 -12.89
C ARG A 51 30.76 9.24 -14.01
N ARG A 52 29.77 10.07 -13.66
CA ARG A 52 28.87 10.76 -14.60
C ARG A 52 29.17 12.25 -14.71
N GLY A 53 30.32 12.71 -14.20
CA GLY A 53 30.68 14.13 -14.20
C GLY A 53 29.76 14.97 -13.31
N ILE A 54 29.19 14.38 -12.24
CA ILE A 54 28.36 15.12 -11.28
C ILE A 54 29.11 15.20 -9.96
N ARG A 55 29.46 16.42 -9.55
CA ARG A 55 30.02 16.70 -8.22
C ARG A 55 28.87 16.76 -7.21
N PRO A 56 28.77 15.80 -6.26
CA PRO A 56 27.70 15.80 -5.28
C PRO A 56 27.84 16.99 -4.32
N LEU A 57 26.76 17.73 -4.13
CA LEU A 57 26.64 18.82 -3.13
C LEU A 57 25.87 18.32 -1.90
N ARG A 58 24.81 17.55 -2.13
CA ARG A 58 23.98 16.97 -1.06
C ARG A 58 23.58 15.56 -1.45
N ILE A 59 23.75 14.62 -0.53
CA ILE A 59 23.21 13.27 -0.66
C ILE A 59 22.34 13.01 0.57
N SER A 60 21.13 12.54 0.34
CA SER A 60 20.19 12.20 1.41
C SER A 60 19.58 10.84 1.14
N LYS A 61 19.69 9.94 2.11
CA LYS A 61 19.04 8.64 2.04
C LYS A 61 17.53 8.83 2.08
N VAL A 62 16.83 8.32 1.08
CA VAL A 62 15.38 8.28 1.11
C VAL A 62 14.99 7.32 2.24
N LYS A 63 14.36 7.86 3.28
CA LYS A 63 13.73 7.04 4.30
C LYS A 63 12.54 6.34 3.62
N THR A 64 12.75 5.12 3.14
CA THR A 64 11.63 4.27 2.76
C THR A 64 10.78 4.13 4.01
N ALA A 65 9.56 4.68 4.00
CA ALA A 65 8.62 4.49 5.08
C ALA A 65 8.53 2.98 5.35
N ARG A 66 8.89 2.56 6.57
CA ARG A 66 8.82 1.15 6.94
C ARG A 66 7.37 0.74 6.76
N LYS A 67 7.10 -0.19 5.83
CA LYS A 67 5.77 -0.77 5.61
C LYS A 67 5.20 -1.18 6.98
N ARG A 68 4.17 -0.46 7.44
CA ARG A 68 3.54 -0.74 8.73
C ARG A 68 2.89 -2.12 8.63
N ARG A 69 3.11 -2.96 9.64
CA ARG A 69 2.51 -4.30 9.65
C ARG A 69 1.00 -4.15 9.73
N ILE A 70 0.28 -4.90 8.90
CA ILE A 70 -1.18 -4.98 8.97
C ILE A 70 -1.54 -5.70 10.27
N THR A 71 -2.41 -5.07 11.06
CA THR A 71 -2.92 -5.56 12.33
C THR A 71 -4.33 -6.13 12.16
N GLN A 72 -4.81 -6.87 13.16
CA GLN A 72 -6.20 -7.34 13.17
C GLN A 72 -7.21 -6.18 13.36
N GLU A 73 -6.76 -5.08 13.97
CA GLU A 73 -7.54 -3.84 14.09
C GLU A 73 -7.77 -3.20 12.72
N ASP A 74 -6.73 -3.13 11.89
CA ASP A 74 -6.85 -2.63 10.51
C ASP A 74 -7.91 -3.42 9.72
N ILE A 75 -7.92 -4.75 9.84
CA ILE A 75 -8.92 -5.61 9.18
C ILE A 75 -10.33 -5.32 9.71
N THR A 76 -10.47 -5.17 11.03
CA THR A 76 -11.77 -4.96 11.67
C THR A 76 -12.37 -3.61 11.28
N VAL A 77 -11.56 -2.55 11.30
CA VAL A 77 -11.96 -1.20 10.87
C VAL A 77 -12.37 -1.21 9.40
N PHE A 78 -11.57 -1.84 8.53
CA PHE A 78 -11.90 -1.99 7.11
C PHE A 78 -13.26 -2.68 6.92
N THR A 79 -13.48 -3.84 7.55
CA THR A 79 -14.73 -4.60 7.39
C THR A 79 -15.94 -3.80 7.88
N ARG A 80 -15.82 -3.10 9.02
CA ARG A 80 -16.90 -2.24 9.54
C ARG A 80 -17.20 -1.06 8.62
N GLN A 81 -16.17 -0.38 8.11
CA GLN A 81 -16.35 0.74 7.20
C GLN A 81 -16.98 0.28 5.88
N LEU A 82 -16.54 -0.86 5.33
CA LEU A 82 -17.13 -1.44 4.13
C LEU A 82 -18.61 -1.78 4.33
N ALA A 83 -18.95 -2.46 5.43
CA ALA A 83 -20.33 -2.78 5.78
C ALA A 83 -21.21 -1.53 5.90
N THR A 84 -20.69 -0.48 6.52
CA THR A 84 -21.39 0.81 6.70
C THR A 84 -21.67 1.48 5.35
N MET A 85 -20.67 1.52 4.47
CA MET A 85 -20.82 2.11 3.14
C MET A 85 -21.80 1.32 2.28
N MET A 86 -21.73 -0.02 2.31
CA MET A 86 -22.70 -0.87 1.60
C MET A 86 -24.12 -0.69 2.13
N LYS A 87 -24.30 -0.59 3.44
CA LYS A 87 -25.59 -0.29 4.07
C LYS A 87 -26.15 1.08 3.70
N ALA A 88 -25.27 2.05 3.41
CA ALA A 88 -25.66 3.35 2.87
C ALA A 88 -26.04 3.31 1.38
N GLY A 89 -26.06 2.12 0.76
CA GLY A 89 -26.45 1.92 -0.63
C GLY A 89 -25.33 2.17 -1.65
N LEU A 90 -24.08 2.35 -1.19
CA LEU A 90 -22.97 2.52 -2.13
C LEU A 90 -22.67 1.19 -2.83
N PRO A 91 -22.42 1.21 -4.16
CA PRO A 91 -21.92 0.05 -4.88
C PRO A 91 -20.66 -0.51 -4.22
N LEU A 92 -20.56 -1.85 -4.13
CA LEU A 92 -19.46 -2.56 -3.45
C LEU A 92 -18.08 -2.02 -3.86
N MET A 93 -17.82 -1.88 -5.17
CA MET A 93 -16.52 -1.46 -5.67
C MET A 93 -16.16 -0.02 -5.29
N GLN A 94 -17.16 0.87 -5.27
CA GLN A 94 -17.00 2.26 -4.84
C GLN A 94 -16.75 2.33 -3.33
N ALA A 95 -17.55 1.60 -2.54
CA ALA A 95 -17.37 1.50 -1.10
C ALA A 95 -15.98 0.94 -0.75
N PHE A 96 -15.56 -0.13 -1.42
CA PHE A 96 -14.26 -0.76 -1.23
C PHE A 96 -13.11 0.21 -1.51
N GLU A 97 -13.18 0.96 -2.61
CA GLU A 97 -12.16 1.94 -2.98
C GLU A 97 -12.03 3.08 -1.97
N ILE A 98 -13.15 3.66 -1.54
CA ILE A 98 -13.18 4.75 -0.57
C ILE A 98 -12.52 4.29 0.74
N VAL A 99 -12.90 3.12 1.24
CA VAL A 99 -12.36 2.57 2.49
C VAL A 99 -10.88 2.21 2.34
N ALA A 100 -10.47 1.62 1.21
CA ALA A 100 -9.07 1.27 0.97
C ALA A 100 -8.15 2.51 0.92
N ARG A 101 -8.57 3.58 0.24
CA ARG A 101 -7.83 4.84 0.14
C ARG A 101 -7.83 5.62 1.45
N GLY A 102 -8.90 5.54 2.23
CA GLY A 102 -9.03 6.20 3.54
C GLY A 102 -8.19 5.57 4.65
N HIS A 103 -7.62 4.38 4.44
CA HIS A 103 -6.88 3.67 5.49
C HIS A 103 -5.50 4.30 5.75
N SER A 104 -5.19 4.57 7.03
CA SER A 104 -3.92 5.18 7.45
C SER A 104 -2.68 4.27 7.33
N ASN A 105 -2.85 3.01 6.92
CA ASN A 105 -1.78 2.01 6.84
C ASN A 105 -1.50 1.71 5.36
N PRO A 106 -0.39 2.20 4.78
CA PRO A 106 -0.09 2.01 3.37
C PRO A 106 -0.04 0.55 2.94
N SER A 107 0.36 -0.37 3.82
CA SER A 107 0.39 -1.80 3.51
C SER A 107 -1.01 -2.41 3.45
N MET A 108 -1.95 -1.90 4.24
CA MET A 108 -3.36 -2.27 4.14
C MET A 108 -3.95 -1.75 2.83
N THR A 109 -3.71 -0.48 2.48
CA THR A 109 -4.15 0.12 1.20
C THR A 109 -3.61 -0.66 0.01
N GLU A 110 -2.33 -1.04 0.00
CA GLU A 110 -1.71 -1.83 -1.07
C GLU A 110 -2.38 -3.21 -1.21
N MET A 111 -2.60 -3.92 -0.09
CA MET A 111 -3.29 -5.22 -0.09
C MET A 111 -4.73 -5.11 -0.60
N LEU A 112 -5.48 -4.13 -0.10
CA LEU A 112 -6.87 -3.88 -0.51
C LEU A 112 -6.93 -3.50 -2.00
N THR A 113 -6.01 -2.67 -2.48
CA THR A 113 -5.95 -2.31 -3.90
C THR A 113 -5.71 -3.53 -4.78
N GLN A 114 -4.88 -4.48 -4.35
CA GLN A 114 -4.68 -5.73 -5.08
C GLN A 114 -5.96 -6.59 -5.09
N ILE A 115 -6.66 -6.71 -3.95
CA ILE A 115 -7.94 -7.43 -3.87
C ILE A 115 -8.97 -6.79 -4.81
N ARG A 116 -9.10 -5.47 -4.79
CA ARG A 116 -9.99 -4.71 -5.68
C ARG A 116 -9.66 -5.00 -7.14
N SER A 117 -8.39 -4.91 -7.51
CA SER A 117 -7.92 -5.20 -8.87
C SER A 117 -8.25 -6.62 -9.31
N ASP A 118 -8.15 -7.61 -8.42
CA ASP A 118 -8.52 -8.99 -8.73
C ASP A 118 -10.02 -9.12 -9.05
N VAL A 119 -10.86 -8.40 -8.29
CA VAL A 119 -12.31 -8.39 -8.50
C VAL A 119 -12.69 -7.66 -9.78
N GLU A 120 -12.05 -6.54 -10.09
CA GLU A 120 -12.23 -5.84 -11.38
C GLU A 120 -11.84 -6.71 -12.57
N GLN A 121 -10.88 -7.63 -12.39
CA GLN A 121 -10.49 -8.63 -13.39
C GLN A 121 -11.43 -9.86 -13.43
N GLY A 122 -12.53 -9.85 -12.65
CA GLY A 122 -13.54 -10.90 -12.66
C GLY A 122 -13.34 -12.01 -11.63
N SER A 123 -12.40 -11.88 -10.70
CA SER A 123 -12.30 -12.83 -9.58
C SER A 123 -13.42 -12.60 -8.57
N ALA A 124 -14.08 -13.66 -8.12
CA ALA A 124 -15.04 -13.58 -7.01
C ALA A 124 -14.41 -12.94 -5.77
N LEU A 125 -15.14 -12.08 -5.08
CA LEU A 125 -14.65 -11.31 -3.93
C LEU A 125 -14.11 -12.23 -2.82
N GLY A 126 -14.83 -13.30 -2.49
CA GLY A 126 -14.39 -14.27 -1.48
C GLY A 126 -13.08 -14.98 -1.86
N LYS A 127 -12.87 -15.22 -3.17
CA LYS A 127 -11.62 -15.80 -3.70
C LYS A 127 -10.47 -14.79 -3.68
N SER A 128 -10.74 -13.51 -3.92
CA SER A 128 -9.74 -12.45 -3.82
C SER A 128 -9.26 -12.25 -2.38
N PHE A 129 -10.17 -12.32 -1.39
CA PHE A 129 -9.79 -12.31 0.03
C PHE A 129 -8.95 -13.52 0.44
N SER A 130 -9.26 -14.72 -0.08
CA SER A 130 -8.58 -15.96 0.33
C SER A 130 -7.10 -16.02 -0.08
N LYS A 131 -6.64 -15.15 -0.99
CA LYS A 131 -5.21 -14.93 -1.27
C LYS A 131 -4.42 -14.40 -0.06
N TYR A 132 -5.11 -13.90 0.97
CA TYR A 132 -4.52 -13.33 2.17
C TYR A 132 -5.01 -14.04 3.46
N PRO A 133 -4.74 -15.36 3.61
CA PRO A 133 -5.33 -16.20 4.67
C PRO A 133 -4.92 -15.80 6.09
N LYS A 134 -3.82 -15.05 6.23
CA LYS A 134 -3.36 -14.49 7.51
C LYS A 134 -4.33 -13.45 8.08
N TYR A 135 -5.07 -12.77 7.22
CA TYR A 135 -5.95 -11.65 7.59
C TYR A 135 -7.43 -12.00 7.42
N PHE A 136 -7.74 -12.76 6.35
CA PHE A 136 -9.08 -13.24 6.05
C PHE A 136 -9.09 -14.77 6.20
N ASP A 137 -9.59 -15.23 7.35
CA ASP A 137 -9.75 -16.65 7.63
C ASP A 137 -10.82 -17.29 6.72
N ARG A 138 -10.90 -18.62 6.75
CA ARG A 138 -11.83 -19.38 5.92
C ARG A 138 -13.29 -19.01 6.18
N PHE A 139 -13.65 -18.70 7.42
CA PHE A 139 -15.01 -18.30 7.78
C PHE A 139 -15.38 -16.95 7.14
N TYR A 140 -14.47 -15.99 7.18
CA TYR A 140 -14.60 -14.70 6.50
C TYR A 140 -14.82 -14.89 5.00
N CYS A 141 -13.94 -15.65 4.34
CA CYS A 141 -14.02 -15.85 2.89
C CYS A 141 -15.32 -16.57 2.49
N ASN A 142 -15.74 -17.58 3.25
CA ASN A 142 -16.96 -18.33 2.98
C ASN A 142 -18.22 -17.46 3.10
N LEU A 143 -18.30 -16.61 4.13
CA LEU A 143 -19.42 -15.70 4.30
C LEU A 143 -19.49 -14.66 3.19
N VAL A 144 -18.34 -14.12 2.77
CA VAL A 144 -18.29 -13.21 1.63
C VAL A 144 -18.76 -13.89 0.35
N SER A 145 -18.26 -15.09 0.05
CA SER A 145 -18.69 -15.86 -1.13
C SER A 145 -20.19 -16.16 -1.11
N ALA A 146 -20.73 -16.56 0.04
CA ALA A 146 -22.17 -16.81 0.18
C ALA A 146 -23.00 -15.54 -0.03
N GLY A 147 -22.50 -14.39 0.45
CA GLY A 147 -23.16 -13.10 0.30
C GLY A 147 -23.15 -12.58 -1.12
N GLU A 148 -22.03 -12.75 -1.82
CA GLU A 148 -21.86 -12.41 -3.22
C GLU A 148 -22.80 -13.24 -4.12
N SER A 149 -22.76 -14.56 -3.99
CA SER A 149 -23.63 -15.45 -4.80
C SER A 149 -25.12 -15.33 -4.46
N GLY A 150 -25.44 -15.05 -3.19
CA GLY A 150 -26.82 -14.94 -2.71
C GLY A 150 -27.42 -13.54 -2.83
N GLY A 151 -26.66 -12.54 -3.29
CA GLY A 151 -27.13 -11.14 -3.37
C GLY A 151 -27.39 -10.48 -2.01
N VAL A 152 -26.86 -11.05 -0.92
CA VAL A 152 -27.09 -10.60 0.47
C VAL A 152 -25.80 -10.13 1.15
N LEU A 153 -24.81 -9.72 0.35
CA LEU A 153 -23.46 -9.35 0.81
C LEU A 153 -23.49 -8.25 1.89
N GLU A 154 -24.36 -7.26 1.77
CA GLU A 154 -24.52 -6.19 2.78
C GLU A 154 -24.78 -6.78 4.18
N SER A 155 -25.78 -7.64 4.30
CA SER A 155 -26.18 -8.26 5.56
C SER A 155 -25.08 -9.17 6.14
N LEU A 156 -24.33 -9.86 5.28
CA LEU A 156 -23.25 -10.74 5.72
C LEU A 156 -21.99 -9.97 6.09
N LEU A 157 -21.70 -8.86 5.42
CA LEU A 157 -20.61 -7.95 5.80
C LEU A 157 -20.88 -7.33 7.18
N ASP A 158 -22.12 -6.97 7.51
CA ASP A 158 -22.46 -6.47 8.85
C ASP A 158 -22.23 -7.54 9.93
N LYS A 159 -22.68 -8.79 9.69
CA LYS A 159 -22.40 -9.92 10.58
C LYS A 159 -20.90 -10.17 10.73
N LEU A 160 -20.13 -10.09 9.63
CA LEU A 160 -18.68 -10.24 9.64
C LEU A 160 -17.99 -9.13 10.44
N ALA A 161 -18.45 -7.88 10.31
CA ALA A 161 -17.93 -6.76 11.08
C ALA A 161 -18.12 -6.98 12.58
N VAL A 162 -19.33 -7.36 12.99
CA VAL A 162 -19.64 -7.69 14.41
C VAL A 162 -18.76 -8.85 14.91
N TYR A 163 -18.58 -9.89 14.10
CA TYR A 163 -17.73 -11.01 14.45
C TYR A 163 -16.26 -10.59 14.64
N LYS A 164 -15.72 -9.75 13.74
CA LYS A 164 -14.33 -9.27 13.82
C LYS A 164 -14.13 -8.37 15.04
N GLU A 165 -15.07 -7.48 15.33
CA GLU A 165 -15.06 -6.60 16.52
C GLU A 165 -15.04 -7.42 17.82
N LYS A 166 -15.93 -8.41 17.95
CA LYS A 166 -15.96 -9.30 19.13
C LYS A 166 -14.64 -10.06 19.28
N THR A 167 -14.14 -10.62 18.17
CA THR A 167 -12.87 -11.36 18.17
C THR A 167 -11.68 -10.47 18.55
N GLN A 168 -11.65 -9.24 18.05
CA GLN A 168 -10.61 -8.27 18.38
C GLN A 168 -10.68 -7.84 19.85
N ALA A 169 -11.89 -7.58 20.37
CA ALA A 169 -12.10 -7.21 21.77
C ALA A 169 -11.59 -8.29 22.74
N ILE A 170 -11.87 -9.57 22.44
CA ILE A 170 -11.35 -10.71 23.22
C ILE A 170 -9.83 -10.74 23.16
N LYS A 171 -9.23 -10.64 21.97
CA LYS A 171 -7.76 -10.63 21.81
C LYS A 171 -7.07 -9.46 22.52
N LYS A 172 -7.73 -8.30 22.60
CA LYS A 172 -7.21 -7.13 23.31
C LYS A 172 -7.18 -7.37 24.82
N LYS A 173 -8.18 -8.05 25.39
CA LYS A 173 -8.23 -8.43 26.80
C LYS A 173 -7.19 -9.50 27.19
N LEU A 174 -6.81 -10.37 26.25
CA LEU A 174 -5.87 -11.47 26.48
C LEU A 174 -4.39 -11.09 26.35
N LYS A 175 -4.07 -9.88 25.87
CA LYS A 175 -2.68 -9.41 25.87
C LYS A 175 -2.37 -8.80 27.24
N PRO A 176 -1.52 -9.42 28.07
CA PRO A 176 -1.03 -8.76 29.27
C PRO A 176 -0.24 -7.50 28.87
N HIS A 177 -0.40 -6.46 29.67
CA HIS A 177 0.36 -5.20 29.54
C HIS A 177 1.86 -5.44 29.65
#